data_AF-A0A2V2SPR3-F1
#
_entry.id   AF-A0A2V2SPR3-F1
#
_cell.length_a   1.000
_cell.length_b   1.000
_cell.length_c   1.000
_cell.angle_alpha   90.00
_cell.angle_beta   90.00
_cell.angle_gamma   90.00
#
_symmetry.space_group_name_H-M   'P 1'
#
loop_
_entity.id
_entity.type
_entity.pdbx_description
1 polymer ?
#
loop_
_entity_poly.entity_id
_entity_poly.type
_entity_poly.pdbx_seq_one_letter_code
_entity_poly.pdbx_strand_id
1 'polypeptide(L)' 'MNIFSCPFCGSSASIEEITYGGIPFFSVGCDSKSEDSCMGYQSLTVFNTRADAVKAWNKRAPVSDK' A
#
# COMPACT_ATOMS: atom_id res chain seq x y z
N MET A 1 -11.22 -7.94 -4.08
CA MET A 1 -10.01 -8.29 -3.31
C MET A 1 -9.86 -7.23 -2.23
N ASN A 2 -9.87 -7.62 -0.95
CA ASN A 2 -9.74 -6.69 0.17
C ASN A 2 -8.26 -6.42 0.45
N ILE A 3 -7.90 -5.17 0.74
CA ILE A 3 -6.56 -4.74 1.11
C ILE A 3 -6.45 -4.70 2.64
N PHE A 4 -5.40 -5.28 3.23
CA PHE A 4 -5.18 -5.23 4.68
C PHE A 4 -4.75 -3.83 5.17
N SER A 5 -5.15 -3.45 6.38
CA SER A 5 -4.79 -2.18 7.03
C SER A 5 -3.27 -2.00 7.15
N CYS A 6 -2.81 -0.76 7.16
CA CYS A 6 -1.40 -0.40 7.30
C CYS A 6 -0.75 -1.12 8.51
N PRO A 7 0.36 -1.86 8.30
CA PRO A 7 1.01 -2.61 9.37
C PRO A 7 1.73 -1.71 10.39
N PHE A 8 1.99 -0.44 10.06
CA PHE A 8 2.78 0.44 10.91
C PHE A 8 1.93 1.20 11.95
N CYS A 9 0.67 1.47 11.62
CA CYS A 9 -0.19 2.39 12.39
C CYS A 9 -1.65 1.94 12.44
N GLY A 10 -2.01 0.82 11.79
CA GLY A 10 -3.38 0.30 11.76
C GLY A 10 -4.37 1.08 10.87
N SER A 11 -3.94 2.17 10.23
CA SER A 11 -4.78 2.97 9.33
C SER A 11 -5.20 2.21 8.08
N SER A 12 -6.07 2.79 7.26
CA SER A 12 -6.36 2.27 5.92
C SER A 12 -5.09 2.21 5.07
N ALA A 13 -5.06 1.24 4.15
CA ALA A 13 -4.07 1.21 3.07
C ALA A 13 -4.73 1.66 1.78
N SER A 14 -3.98 2.33 0.92
CA SER A 14 -4.44 2.78 -0.40
C SER A 14 -3.57 2.22 -1.51
N ILE A 15 -4.15 2.21 -2.71
CA ILE A 15 -3.45 1.87 -3.95
C ILE A 15 -3.42 3.14 -4.77
N GLU A 16 -2.25 3.50 -5.24
CA GLU A 16 -2.04 4.61 -6.16
C GLU A 16 -1.72 4.05 -7.55
N GLU A 17 -2.30 4.65 -8.58
CA GLU A 17 -2.00 4.35 -9.97
C GLU A 17 -1.10 5.44 -10.53
N ILE A 18 0.06 5.03 -11.02
CA ILE A 18 1.11 5.90 -11.54
C ILE A 18 1.26 5.54 -13.02
N THR A 19 1.15 6.52 -13.91
CA THR A 19 1.36 6.29 -15.35
C THR A 19 2.77 6.73 -15.76
N TYR A 20 3.55 5.81 -16.33
CA TYR A 20 4.86 6.12 -16.90
C TYR A 20 4.92 5.67 -18.36
N GLY A 21 5.17 6.59 -19.29
CA GLY A 21 5.22 6.28 -20.72
C GLY A 21 3.90 5.72 -21.29
N GLY A 22 2.76 6.08 -20.69
CA GLY A 22 1.44 5.55 -21.06
C GLY A 22 1.11 4.16 -20.50
N ILE A 23 2.02 3.57 -19.70
CA ILE A 23 1.82 2.29 -19.05
C ILE A 23 1.43 2.54 -17.58
N PRO A 24 0.30 2.00 -17.10
CA PRO A 24 -0.10 2.14 -15.70
C PRO A 24 0.71 1.17 -14.81
N PHE A 25 1.10 1.69 -13.66
CA PHE A 25 1.76 0.98 -12.58
C PHE A 25 0.99 1.24 -11.29
N PHE A 26 1.04 0.29 -10.37
CA PHE A 26 0.29 0.36 -9.12
C PHE A 26 1.26 0.28 -7.94
N SER A 27 1.22 1.25 -7.05
CA SER A 27 1.89 1.20 -5.74
C SER A 27 0.85 1.01 -4.64
N VAL A 28 1.31 0.62 -3.46
CA VAL A 28 0.46 0.40 -2.31
C VAL A 28 1.14 0.95 -1.05
N GLY A 29 0.36 1.61 -0.21
CA GLY A 29 0.90 2.34 0.93
C GLY A 29 -0.11 2.58 2.04
N CYS A 30 0.36 3.20 3.10
CA CYS A 30 -0.48 3.62 4.21
C CYS A 30 -1.16 4.95 3.89
N ASP A 31 -2.49 4.95 3.99
CA ASP A 31 -3.35 6.11 3.85
C ASP A 31 -3.85 6.53 5.23
N SER A 32 -2.96 7.17 5.96
CA SER A 32 -3.35 7.88 7.18
C SER A 32 -3.65 9.33 6.85
N LYS A 33 -4.72 9.83 7.46
CA LYS A 33 -5.13 11.24 7.37
C LYS A 33 -4.53 12.11 8.48
N SER A 34 -3.67 11.53 9.31
CA SER A 34 -3.00 12.21 10.43
C SER A 34 -1.50 12.18 10.20
N GLU A 35 -0.84 13.35 10.20
CA GLU A 35 0.62 13.43 10.02
C GLU A 35 1.38 12.64 11.09
N ASP A 36 0.84 12.59 12.31
CA ASP A 36 1.40 11.84 13.45
C ASP A 36 1.35 10.31 13.26
N SER A 37 0.60 9.84 12.27
CA SER A 37 0.41 8.41 12.01
C SER A 37 0.80 8.14 10.57
N CYS A 38 1.96 7.52 10.29
CA CYS A 38 2.31 6.86 9.01
C CYS A 38 1.87 7.52 7.67
N MET A 39 1.63 8.84 7.64
CA MET A 39 1.06 9.53 6.48
C MET A 39 2.11 9.56 5.36
N GLY A 40 1.67 9.30 4.13
CA GLY A 40 2.55 9.33 2.96
C GLY A 40 3.53 8.17 2.87
N TYR A 41 3.39 7.10 3.67
CA TYR A 41 4.18 5.88 3.52
C TYR A 41 3.69 5.07 2.31
N GLN A 42 4.02 5.53 1.11
CA GLN A 42 3.85 4.79 -0.13
C GLN A 42 5.05 3.88 -0.39
N SER A 43 4.77 2.65 -0.82
CA SER A 43 5.83 1.75 -1.28
C SER A 43 6.44 2.29 -2.57
N LEU A 44 7.77 2.32 -2.63
CA LEU A 44 8.51 2.57 -3.86
C LEU A 44 8.44 1.38 -4.84
N THR A 45 7.89 0.25 -4.40
CA THR A 45 7.65 -0.91 -5.27
C THR A 45 6.36 -0.71 -6.03
N VAL A 46 6.46 -0.80 -7.36
CA VAL A 46 5.33 -0.72 -8.28
C VAL A 46 5.04 -2.07 -8.93
N PHE A 47 3.78 -2.29 -9.29
CA PHE A 47 3.27 -3.52 -9.88
C PHE A 47 2.53 -3.23 -11.19
N ASN A 48 2.51 -4.18 -12.13
CA ASN A 48 1.80 -4.02 -13.40
C ASN A 48 0.28 -4.13 -13.28
N THR A 49 -0.21 -4.70 -12.16
CA THR A 49 -1.65 -4.84 -11.92
C THR A 49 -2.00 -4.48 -10.48
N ARG A 50 -3.21 -3.93 -10.28
CA ARG A 50 -3.80 -3.71 -8.96
C ARG A 50 -3.85 -4.98 -8.12
N ALA A 51 -4.10 -6.13 -8.75
CA ALA A 51 -4.17 -7.42 -8.08
C ALA A 51 -2.82 -7.85 -7.49
N ASP A 52 -1.74 -7.64 -8.22
CA ASP A 52 -0.39 -7.96 -7.75
C ASP A 52 0.04 -7.04 -6.60
N ALA A 53 -0.30 -5.75 -6.67
CA ALA A 53 -0.07 -4.81 -5.57
C ALA A 53 -0.79 -5.26 -4.28
N VAL A 54 -2.08 -5.63 -4.37
CA VAL A 54 -2.85 -6.14 -3.22
C VAL A 54 -2.27 -7.45 -2.71
N LYS A 55 -1.90 -8.37 -3.60
CA LYS A 55 -1.34 -9.67 -3.23
C LYS A 55 0.00 -9.52 -2.53
N ALA A 56 0.88 -8.66 -3.03
CA ALA A 56 2.17 -8.37 -2.42
C ALA A 56 1.99 -7.70 -1.06
N TRP A 57 1.10 -6.72 -0.97
CA TRP A 57 0.72 -6.07 0.29
C TRP A 57 0.27 -7.13 1.30
N ASN A 58 -0.78 -7.90 0.99
CA ASN A 58 -1.38 -8.85 1.93
C ASN A 58 -0.49 -10.06 2.28
N LYS A 59 0.55 -10.34 1.47
CA LYS A 59 1.55 -11.38 1.77
C LYS A 59 2.57 -10.98 2.84
N ARG A 60 2.62 -9.70 3.23
CA ARG A 60 3.52 -9.27 4.30
C ARG A 60 3.25 -10.07 5.57
N ALA A 61 4.29 -10.36 6.34
CA ALA A 61 4.13 -10.98 7.65
C ALA A 61 3.14 -10.15 8.49
N PRO A 62 2.20 -10.78 9.21
CA PRO A 62 1.37 -10.04 10.15
C PRO A 62 2.27 -9.29 11.12
N VAL A 63 1.87 -8.07 11.49
CA VAL A 63 2.55 -7.31 12.54
C VAL A 63 2.57 -8.20 13.76
N SER A 64 3.75 -8.64 14.20
CA SER A 64 3.87 -9.28 15.51
C SER A 64 3.40 -8.25 16.53
N ASP A 65 2.33 -8.59 17.26
CA ASP A 65 1.80 -7.77 18.35
C ASP A 65 2.97 -7.27 19.20
N LYS A 66 3.16 -5.95 19.24
CA LYS A 66 4.07 -5.31 20.18
C LYS A 66 3.37 -5.13 21.51
#